data_AF-A0A839QKY7-F1
#
_entry.id   AF-A0A839QKY7-F1
#
_cell.length_a   1.000
_cell.length_b   1.000
_cell.length_c   1.000
_cell.angle_alpha   90.00
_cell.angle_beta   90.00
_cell.angle_gamma   90.00
#
_symmetry.space_group_name_H-M   'P 1'
#
loop_
_entity.id
_entity.type
_entity.pdbx_description
1 polymer ?
#
loop_
_entity_poly.entity_id
_entity_poly.type
_entity_poly.pdbx_seq_one_letter_code
_entity_poly.pdbx_strand_id
1 'polypeptide(L)'
;MDTAQEDSEDAELKALLRIAFESQIPNFGSYNLVLATGTSGSSAPAVIGYRREPIEVVLAPLNPISLTPKSAAIEINITNLSHLALVNDGGYEIGTSTGRVFRFKVPASASLDLPDTGHRVLLDQDVDSLDFTEFMDLFMDTLDRAPRDMP
;
A
#
# COMPACT_ATOMS: atom_id res chain seq x y z
N MET A 1 -0.57 -24.26 -19.19
CA MET A 1 -0.22 -22.83 -19.08
C MET A 1 0.95 -22.79 -18.14
N ASP A 2 2.03 -22.23 -18.64
CA ASP A 2 3.39 -22.45 -18.16
C ASP A 2 3.66 -21.56 -16.96
N THR A 3 4.01 -22.16 -15.82
CA THR A 3 4.31 -21.44 -14.57
C THR A 3 5.38 -20.36 -14.75
N ALA A 4 6.32 -20.58 -15.67
CA ALA A 4 7.35 -19.60 -16.04
C ALA A 4 6.80 -18.33 -16.70
N GLN A 5 5.67 -18.41 -17.40
CA GLN A 5 5.00 -17.24 -17.97
C GLN A 5 4.29 -16.45 -16.86
N GLU A 6 3.57 -17.15 -15.97
CA GLU A 6 2.88 -16.53 -14.82
C GLU A 6 3.87 -15.81 -13.89
N ASP A 7 5.03 -16.43 -13.60
CA ASP A 7 6.11 -15.81 -12.81
C ASP A 7 6.69 -14.55 -13.49
N SER A 8 6.77 -14.55 -14.83
CA SER A 8 7.26 -13.41 -15.61
C SER A 8 6.27 -12.25 -15.62
N GLU A 9 4.98 -12.54 -15.74
CA GLU A 9 3.91 -11.54 -15.73
C GLU A 9 3.74 -10.93 -14.33
N ASP A 10 3.87 -11.72 -13.26
CA ASP A 10 3.91 -11.23 -11.87
C ASP A 10 5.11 -10.29 -11.65
N ALA A 11 6.30 -10.68 -12.08
CA ALA A 11 7.50 -9.86 -11.97
C ALA A 11 7.39 -8.54 -12.75
N GLU A 12 6.78 -8.58 -13.94
CA GLU A 12 6.49 -7.38 -14.73
C GLU A 12 5.52 -6.45 -14.00
N LEU A 13 4.44 -7.00 -13.44
CA LEU A 13 3.46 -6.22 -12.69
C LEU A 13 4.07 -5.58 -11.44
N LYS A 14 4.91 -6.31 -10.70
CA LYS A 14 5.69 -5.76 -9.57
C LYS A 14 6.59 -4.61 -10.00
N ALA A 15 7.27 -4.75 -11.15
CA ALA A 15 8.11 -3.69 -11.69
C ALA A 15 7.31 -2.43 -12.06
N LEU A 16 6.13 -2.58 -12.68
CA LEU A 16 5.25 -1.46 -13.02
C LEU A 16 4.76 -0.72 -11.77
N LEU A 17 4.30 -1.45 -10.75
CA LEU A 17 3.86 -0.87 -9.48
C LEU A 17 4.99 -0.12 -8.78
N ARG A 18 6.21 -0.67 -8.82
CA ARG A 18 7.41 -0.03 -8.30
C ARG A 18 7.72 1.27 -9.05
N ILE A 19 7.72 1.26 -10.37
CA ILE A 19 7.96 2.47 -11.19
C ILE A 19 6.92 3.55 -10.89
N ALA A 20 5.65 3.16 -10.77
CA ALA A 20 4.57 4.08 -10.44
C ALA A 20 4.76 4.73 -9.06
N PHE A 21 5.25 3.99 -8.07
CA PHE A 21 5.60 4.52 -6.76
C PHE A 21 6.85 5.41 -6.80
N GLU A 22 7.92 4.95 -7.44
CA GLU A 22 9.19 5.68 -7.60
C GLU A 22 8.99 7.04 -8.28
N SER A 23 8.04 7.14 -9.21
CA SER A 23 7.71 8.40 -9.88
C SER A 23 7.10 9.48 -8.96
N GLN A 24 6.59 9.08 -7.80
CA GLN A 24 5.90 9.97 -6.85
C GLN A 24 6.76 10.37 -5.65
N ILE A 25 7.78 9.58 -5.29
CA ILE A 25 8.58 9.77 -4.07
C ILE A 25 10.07 9.94 -4.43
N PRO A 26 10.65 11.14 -4.26
CA PRO A 26 12.10 11.30 -4.31
C PRO A 26 12.73 10.57 -3.12
N ASN A 27 13.63 9.61 -3.37
CA ASN A 27 14.32 8.74 -2.39
C ASN A 27 13.59 7.44 -1.98
N PHE A 28 13.14 6.69 -2.97
CA PHE A 28 12.48 5.37 -2.82
C PHE A 28 13.28 4.27 -2.08
N GLY A 29 14.61 4.29 -2.10
CA GLY A 29 15.46 3.12 -1.81
C GLY A 29 15.37 2.49 -0.41
N SER A 30 14.50 2.99 0.47
CA SER A 30 14.32 2.52 1.84
C SER A 30 12.91 1.99 2.15
N TYR A 31 12.01 1.90 1.17
CA TYR A 31 10.65 1.41 1.39
C TYR A 31 10.46 -0.01 0.88
N ASN A 32 9.79 -0.83 1.70
CA ASN A 32 9.12 -2.05 1.23
C ASN A 32 7.80 -1.65 0.55
N LEU A 33 7.38 -2.40 -0.45
CA LEU A 33 6.20 -2.08 -1.27
C LEU A 33 5.16 -3.18 -1.19
N VAL A 34 3.89 -2.79 -1.12
CA VAL A 34 2.78 -3.72 -1.23
C VAL A 34 1.60 -3.07 -1.96
N LEU A 35 0.80 -3.87 -2.67
CA LEU A 35 -0.41 -3.37 -3.31
C LEU A 35 -1.56 -3.40 -2.30
N ALA A 36 -2.22 -2.26 -2.16
CA ALA A 36 -3.45 -2.15 -1.43
C ALA A 36 -4.64 -2.00 -2.37
N THR A 37 -5.69 -2.76 -2.06
CA THR A 37 -6.98 -2.71 -2.76
C THR A 37 -7.99 -1.95 -1.91
N GLY A 38 -8.87 -1.19 -2.56
CA GLY A 38 -9.92 -0.47 -1.86
C GLY A 38 -10.95 -1.40 -1.23
N THR A 39 -11.49 -1.03 -0.06
CA THR A 39 -12.65 -1.73 0.53
C THR A 39 -13.96 -1.28 -0.14
N SER A 40 -14.95 -2.19 -0.22
CA SER A 40 -16.22 -2.04 -0.96
C SER A 40 -16.75 -0.61 -1.05
N GLY A 41 -16.72 -0.04 -2.26
CA GLY A 41 -17.14 1.36 -2.51
C GLY A 41 -16.22 2.18 -3.43
N SER A 42 -15.18 1.57 -4.03
CA SER A 42 -14.32 2.18 -5.06
C SER A 42 -13.29 3.20 -4.55
N SER A 43 -12.42 2.82 -3.61
CA SER A 43 -11.05 3.36 -3.64
C SER A 43 -10.25 2.62 -4.72
N ALA A 44 -9.60 3.39 -5.59
CA ALA A 44 -8.69 2.86 -6.59
C ALA A 44 -7.53 2.13 -5.89
N PRO A 45 -6.88 1.14 -6.54
CA PRO A 45 -5.71 0.50 -5.97
C PRO A 45 -4.65 1.55 -5.65
N ALA A 46 -3.87 1.30 -4.61
CA ALA A 46 -2.75 2.15 -4.22
C ALA A 46 -1.54 1.27 -3.94
N VAL A 47 -0.36 1.72 -4.33
CA VAL A 47 0.88 1.10 -3.84
C VAL A 47 1.19 1.73 -2.50
N ILE A 48 1.44 0.90 -1.50
CA ILE A 48 1.86 1.32 -0.17
C ILE A 48 3.35 1.10 -0.05
N GLY A 49 4.08 2.17 0.21
CA GLY A 49 5.46 2.11 0.67
C GLY A 49 5.51 2.19 2.18
N TYR A 50 6.29 1.35 2.85
CA TYR A 50 6.47 1.44 4.30
C TYR A 50 7.92 1.16 4.71
N ARG A 51 8.32 1.75 5.83
CA ARG A 51 9.65 1.55 6.42
C ARG A 51 9.56 1.60 7.95
N ARG A 52 10.40 0.81 8.61
CA ARG A 52 10.40 0.69 10.08
C ARG A 52 11.19 1.81 10.78
N GLU A 53 12.14 2.44 10.09
CA GLU A 53 12.97 3.51 10.67
C GLU A 53 13.22 4.63 9.65
N PRO A 54 12.63 5.84 9.84
CA PRO A 54 11.56 6.17 10.79
C PRO A 54 10.24 5.47 10.44
N ILE A 55 9.39 5.15 11.43
CA ILE A 55 8.09 4.49 11.20
C ILE A 55 7.19 5.40 10.34
N GLU A 56 6.96 4.98 9.11
CA GLU A 56 6.23 5.77 8.10
C GLU A 56 5.58 4.86 7.06
N VAL A 57 4.42 5.30 6.59
CA VAL A 57 3.63 4.71 5.51
C VAL A 57 3.40 5.77 4.43
N VAL A 58 3.54 5.38 3.18
CA VAL A 58 3.27 6.23 2.03
C VAL A 58 2.20 5.57 1.18
N LEU A 59 1.05 6.22 1.04
CA LEU A 59 -0.01 5.80 0.14
C LEU A 59 0.20 6.46 -1.21
N ALA A 60 0.38 5.67 -2.26
CA ALA A 60 0.52 6.15 -3.64
C ALA A 60 -0.66 5.67 -4.49
N PRO A 61 -1.74 6.47 -4.61
CA PRO A 61 -2.94 6.06 -5.34
C PRO A 61 -2.68 5.87 -6.83
N LEU A 62 -3.18 4.78 -7.41
CA LEU A 62 -3.01 4.44 -8.81
C LEU A 62 -4.32 4.52 -9.59
N ASN A 63 -4.20 4.65 -10.91
CA ASN A 63 -5.28 4.39 -11.83
C ASN A 63 -5.42 2.85 -12.00
N PRO A 64 -6.60 2.26 -11.80
CA PRO A 64 -6.78 0.80 -11.86
C PRO A 64 -6.55 0.21 -13.26
N ILE A 65 -6.59 1.02 -14.32
CA ILE A 65 -6.45 0.59 -15.71
C ILE A 65 -5.01 0.78 -16.18
N SER A 66 -4.45 1.98 -16.01
CA SER A 66 -3.11 2.32 -16.52
C SER A 66 -1.99 2.05 -15.51
N LEU A 67 -2.31 1.75 -14.25
CA LEU A 67 -1.38 1.64 -13.11
C LEU A 67 -0.47 2.86 -12.93
N THR A 68 -0.83 4.00 -13.50
CA THR A 68 -0.12 5.27 -13.34
C THR A 68 -0.58 5.99 -12.07
N PRO A 69 0.24 6.89 -11.50
CA PRO A 69 -0.17 7.76 -10.40
C PRO A 69 -1.49 8.46 -10.69
N LYS A 70 -2.48 8.32 -9.80
CA LYS A 70 -3.78 9.00 -9.91
C LYS A 70 -3.77 10.35 -9.18
N SER A 71 -3.00 10.47 -8.11
CA SER A 71 -2.82 11.68 -7.33
C SER A 71 -1.42 11.68 -6.72
N ALA A 72 -1.02 12.79 -6.08
CA ALA A 72 0.20 12.80 -5.30
C ALA A 72 0.16 11.73 -4.20
N ALA A 73 1.32 11.13 -3.93
CA ALA A 73 1.49 10.24 -2.80
C ALA A 73 1.27 10.99 -1.48
N ILE A 74 0.78 10.26 -0.48
CA ILE A 74 0.47 10.78 0.86
C ILE A 74 1.37 10.07 1.84
N GLU A 75 2.29 10.83 2.43
CA GLU A 75 3.13 10.37 3.54
C GLU A 75 2.36 10.45 4.86
N ILE A 76 2.38 9.36 5.61
CA ILE A 76 1.72 9.18 6.89
C ILE A 76 2.75 8.70 7.90
N ASN A 77 2.86 9.42 9.00
CA ASN A 77 3.74 9.09 10.11
C ASN A 77 3.06 9.48 11.43
N ILE A 78 3.73 9.20 12.54
CA ILE A 78 3.22 9.46 13.89
C ILE A 78 2.79 10.93 14.09
N THR A 79 3.38 11.89 13.37
CA THR A 79 3.12 13.32 13.57
C THR A 79 1.86 13.83 12.86
N ASN A 80 1.47 13.19 11.75
CA ASN A 80 0.32 13.62 10.94
C ASN A 80 -0.84 12.60 10.95
N LEU A 81 -0.68 11.51 11.69
CA LEU A 81 -1.73 10.53 11.94
C LEU A 81 -2.74 11.07 12.97
N SER A 82 -4.02 10.94 12.64
CA SER A 82 -5.13 11.20 13.57
C SER A 82 -5.60 9.91 14.23
N HIS A 83 -5.76 8.84 13.44
CA HIS A 83 -6.15 7.53 13.95
C HIS A 83 -5.72 6.42 12.99
N LEU A 84 -5.52 5.23 13.55
CA LEU A 84 -5.29 3.99 12.81
C LEU A 84 -6.17 2.92 13.46
N ALA A 85 -6.90 2.15 12.64
CA ALA A 85 -7.76 1.08 13.12
C ALA A 85 -7.73 -0.13 12.17
N LEU A 86 -7.70 -1.32 12.76
CA LEU A 86 -8.01 -2.57 12.06
C LEU A 86 -9.53 -2.72 11.96
N VAL A 87 -10.06 -2.87 10.75
CA VAL A 87 -11.50 -3.07 10.52
C VAL A 87 -11.83 -4.56 10.49
N ASN A 88 -13.08 -4.91 10.85
CA ASN A 88 -13.54 -6.29 11.05
C ASN A 88 -13.31 -7.25 9.87
N ASP A 89 -13.09 -6.71 8.67
CA ASP A 89 -12.89 -7.48 7.45
C ASP A 89 -11.41 -7.65 7.07
N GLY A 90 -10.49 -7.36 8.00
CA GLY A 90 -9.03 -7.47 7.83
C GLY A 90 -8.41 -6.31 7.07
N GLY A 91 -9.15 -5.23 6.82
CA GLY A 91 -8.60 -4.00 6.28
C GLY A 91 -8.05 -3.05 7.33
N TYR A 92 -7.40 -1.99 6.86
CA TYR A 92 -6.94 -0.89 7.68
C TYR A 92 -7.69 0.39 7.33
N GLU A 93 -8.01 1.16 8.37
CA GLU A 93 -8.48 2.53 8.26
C GLU A 93 -7.43 3.47 8.85
N ILE A 94 -7.01 4.44 8.05
CA ILE A 94 -6.05 5.47 8.45
C ILE A 94 -6.68 6.85 8.28
N GLY A 95 -6.81 7.59 9.38
CA GLY A 95 -7.15 9.00 9.36
C GLY A 95 -5.91 9.87 9.56
N THR A 96 -5.77 10.93 8.76
CA THR A 96 -4.75 11.96 8.93
C THR A 96 -5.30 13.18 9.65
N SER A 97 -4.43 13.96 10.29
CA SER A 97 -4.79 15.22 10.96
C SER A 97 -5.35 16.28 10.01
N THR A 98 -5.14 16.12 8.70
CA THR A 98 -5.76 16.93 7.64
C THR A 98 -7.21 16.53 7.33
N GLY A 99 -7.79 15.58 8.07
CA GLY A 99 -9.17 15.13 7.93
C GLY A 99 -9.40 14.12 6.79
N ARG A 100 -8.34 13.61 6.16
CA ARG A 100 -8.46 12.58 5.12
C ARG A 100 -8.52 11.20 5.78
N VAL A 101 -9.41 10.34 5.30
CA VAL A 101 -9.54 8.96 5.77
C VAL A 101 -9.32 8.02 4.58
N PHE A 102 -8.42 7.08 4.76
CA PHE A 102 -8.07 6.05 3.79
C PHE A 102 -8.49 4.69 4.33
N ARG A 103 -9.15 3.89 3.49
CA ARG A 103 -9.52 2.52 3.79
C ARG A 103 -9.00 1.61 2.71
N PHE A 104 -8.26 0.59 3.11
CA PHE A 104 -7.66 -0.34 2.17
C PHE A 104 -7.43 -1.71 2.81
N LYS A 105 -7.21 -2.70 1.96
CA LYS A 105 -6.78 -4.05 2.31
C LYS A 105 -5.52 -4.41 1.56
N VAL A 106 -4.69 -5.21 2.19
CA VAL A 106 -3.49 -5.77 1.58
C VAL A 106 -3.69 -7.29 1.46
N PRO A 107 -4.24 -7.78 0.34
CA PRO A 107 -4.43 -9.21 0.14
C PRO A 107 -3.10 -9.89 -0.23
N ALA A 108 -2.92 -11.15 0.16
CA ALA A 108 -1.77 -11.97 -0.23
C ALA A 108 -1.68 -12.18 -1.76
N SER A 109 -2.81 -12.07 -2.48
CA SER A 109 -2.80 -12.04 -3.94
C SER A 109 -3.88 -11.12 -4.48
N ALA A 110 -3.60 -10.42 -5.58
CA ALA A 110 -4.52 -9.51 -6.22
C ALA A 110 -4.53 -9.70 -7.74
N SER A 111 -5.71 -9.72 -8.36
CA SER A 111 -5.81 -9.73 -9.82
C SER A 111 -5.87 -8.30 -10.37
N LEU A 112 -4.91 -7.93 -11.21
CA LEU A 112 -4.86 -6.65 -11.91
C LEU A 112 -4.78 -6.88 -13.42
N ASP A 113 -5.23 -5.89 -14.17
CA ASP A 113 -5.04 -5.91 -15.61
C ASP A 113 -3.65 -5.32 -15.92
N LEU A 114 -2.85 -6.06 -16.68
CA LEU A 114 -1.56 -5.59 -17.15
C LEU A 114 -1.81 -4.49 -18.20
N PRO A 115 -1.25 -3.27 -18.02
CA PRO A 115 -1.42 -2.18 -18.97
C PRO A 115 -1.07 -2.59 -20.39
N ASP A 116 -1.75 -1.99 -21.37
CA ASP A 116 -1.55 -2.16 -22.82
C ASP A 116 -1.82 -3.57 -23.40
N THR A 117 -1.90 -4.62 -22.58
CA THR A 117 -2.27 -5.98 -23.00
C THR A 117 -3.73 -6.30 -22.69
N GLY A 118 -4.29 -5.72 -21.61
CA GLY A 118 -5.61 -6.05 -21.10
C GLY A 118 -5.72 -7.47 -20.52
N HIS A 119 -4.58 -8.15 -20.35
CA HIS A 119 -4.51 -9.46 -19.74
C HIS A 119 -4.59 -9.33 -18.22
N ARG A 120 -5.43 -10.15 -17.59
CA ARG A 120 -5.51 -10.20 -16.13
C ARG A 120 -4.39 -11.07 -15.59
N VAL A 121 -3.52 -10.47 -14.79
CA VAL A 121 -2.38 -11.10 -14.13
C VAL A 121 -2.67 -11.23 -12.64
N LEU A 122 -2.26 -12.35 -12.05
CA LEU A 122 -2.28 -12.56 -10.60
C LEU A 122 -0.97 -12.05 -10.00
N LEU A 123 -1.08 -11.04 -9.14
CA LEU A 123 0.02 -10.51 -8.36
C LEU A 123 0.16 -11.32 -7.07
N ASP A 124 1.31 -11.96 -6.87
CA ASP A 124 1.63 -12.67 -5.64
C ASP A 124 2.38 -11.75 -4.67
N GLN A 125 1.82 -11.56 -3.48
CA GLN A 125 2.35 -10.70 -2.43
C GLN A 125 2.31 -11.39 -1.06
N ASP A 126 2.31 -12.72 -1.00
CA ASP A 126 2.16 -13.44 0.29
C ASP A 126 3.19 -12.97 1.33
N VAL A 127 4.47 -12.94 0.94
CA VAL A 127 5.58 -12.49 1.80
C VAL A 127 5.47 -11.00 2.14
N ASP A 128 5.19 -10.15 1.15
CA ASP A 128 5.11 -8.69 1.35
C ASP A 128 3.90 -8.32 2.21
N SER A 129 2.78 -9.02 2.06
CA SER A 129 1.56 -8.82 2.85
C SER A 129 1.75 -9.20 4.31
N LEU A 130 2.51 -10.26 4.59
CA LEU A 130 2.87 -10.67 5.94
C LEU A 130 3.81 -9.66 6.58
N ASP A 131 4.87 -9.23 5.88
CA ASP A 131 5.79 -8.20 6.38
C ASP A 131 5.08 -6.87 6.64
N PHE A 132 4.14 -6.49 5.77
CA PHE A 132 3.30 -5.31 5.98
C PHE A 132 2.41 -5.44 7.22
N THR A 133 1.82 -6.61 7.47
CA THR A 133 1.00 -6.87 8.66
C THR A 133 1.83 -6.70 9.93
N GLU A 134 3.04 -7.29 9.98
CA GLU A 134 3.97 -7.12 11.10
C GLU A 134 4.38 -5.66 11.31
N PHE A 135 4.59 -4.92 10.22
CA PHE A 135 4.85 -3.49 10.29
C PHE A 135 3.65 -2.71 10.87
N MET A 136 2.41 -3.01 10.46
CA MET A 136 1.22 -2.34 10.95
C MET A 136 0.99 -2.59 12.44
N ASP A 137 1.27 -3.81 12.92
CA ASP A 137 1.24 -4.16 14.34
C ASP A 137 2.25 -3.33 15.13
N LEU A 138 3.50 -3.25 14.65
CA LEU A 138 4.52 -2.39 15.25
C LEU A 138 4.11 -0.90 15.26
N PHE A 139 3.49 -0.44 14.17
CA PHE A 139 3.04 0.95 14.05
C PHE A 139 1.93 1.24 15.07
N MET A 140 0.93 0.38 15.19
CA MET A 140 -0.13 0.48 16.20
C MET A 140 0.42 0.46 17.63
N ASP A 141 1.32 -0.48 17.93
CA ASP A 141 1.99 -0.57 19.24
C ASP A 141 2.77 0.71 19.58
N THR A 142 3.41 1.32 18.58
CA THR A 142 4.15 2.56 18.78
C THR A 142 3.21 3.73 19.10
N LEU A 143 2.04 3.79 18.44
CA LEU A 143 1.03 4.81 18.69
C LEU A 143 0.40 4.67 20.08
N ASP A 144 0.16 3.45 20.55
CA ASP A 144 -0.38 3.22 21.90
C ASP A 144 0.64 3.56 23.00
N ARG A 145 1.94 3.44 22.70
CA ARG A 145 3.03 3.84 23.61
C ARG A 145 3.36 5.32 23.55
N ALA A 146 3.02 6.00 22.45
CA ALA A 146 3.18 7.44 22.36
C ALA A 146 2.30 8.09 23.44
N PRO A 147 2.83 9.03 24.24
CA PRO A 147 2.04 9.67 25.28
C PRO A 147 0.81 10.32 24.64
N ARG A 148 -0.39 9.89 25.03
CA ARG A 148 -1.67 10.53 24.65
C ARG A 148 -1.88 11.89 25.32
N ASP A 149 -0.80 12.60 25.60
CA ASP A 149 -0.77 13.89 26.25
C ASP A 149 0.14 14.80 25.43
N MET A 150 -0.45 15.50 24.48
CA MET A 150 0.01 16.84 24.11
C MET A 150 -1.19 17.78 24.12
N PRO A 151 -0.99 19.01 24.63
CA PRO A 151 -1.98 19.85 25.33
C PRO A 151 -3.11 20.40 24.48
#